data_AF-A0A075LTE3-F1
#
_entry.id   AF-A0A075LTE3-F1
#
_cell.length_a   1.000
_cell.length_b   1.000
_cell.length_c   1.000
_cell.angle_alpha   90.00
_cell.angle_beta   90.00
_cell.angle_gamma   90.00
#
_symmetry.space_group_name_H-M   'P 1'
#
loop_
_entity.id
_entity.type
_entity.pdbx_description
1 polymer ?
#
loop_
_entity_poly.entity_id
_entity_poly.type
_entity_poly.pdbx_seq_one_letter_code
_entity_poly.pdbx_strand_id
1 'polypeptide(L)' 'MTQSPKLRALLKMIEDLGEDASWPLIVNRASDYGLKFIELKPLIKLAEKRGYIIEEGGFYRLNVKIKRKG' A
#
# COMPACT_ATOMS: atom_id res chain seq x y z
N MET A 1 -0.47 12.65 -13.07
CA MET A 1 -1.29 12.50 -11.84
C MET A 1 -0.35 12.42 -10.65
N THR A 2 -0.28 13.45 -9.82
CA THR A 2 0.62 13.48 -8.65
C THR A 2 0.09 12.51 -7.60
N GLN A 3 0.91 11.53 -7.19
CA GLN A 3 0.56 10.66 -6.05
C GLN A 3 0.57 11.48 -4.76
N SER A 4 -0.48 11.36 -3.95
CA SER A 4 -0.51 11.96 -2.62
C SER A 4 0.64 11.42 -1.76
N PRO A 5 1.29 12.23 -0.91
CA PRO A 5 2.35 11.78 0.00
C PRO A 5 1.95 10.56 0.83
N LYS A 6 0.68 10.50 1.28
CA LYS A 6 0.14 9.37 2.05
C LYS A 6 0.03 8.09 1.22
N LEU A 7 -0.33 8.21 -0.05
CA LEU A 7 -0.37 7.07 -0.96
C LEU A 7 1.04 6.54 -1.22
N ARG A 8 2.03 7.43 -1.40
CA ARG A 8 3.44 7.03 -1.53
C ARG A 8 3.94 6.32 -0.27
N ALA A 9 3.60 6.83 0.91
CA ALA A 9 3.94 6.19 2.18
C ALA A 9 3.33 4.78 2.28
N LEU A 10 2.05 4.60 1.91
CA LEU A 10 1.42 3.28 1.89
C LEU A 10 2.11 2.32 0.92
N LEU A 11 2.39 2.78 -0.31
CA LEU A 11 3.03 1.94 -1.32
C LEU A 11 4.45 1.55 -0.90
N LYS A 12 5.21 2.49 -0.32
CA LYS A 12 6.53 2.21 0.24
C LYS A 12 6.45 1.20 1.39
N MET A 13 5.48 1.33 2.29
CA MET A 13 5.28 0.36 3.36
C MET A 13 4.99 -1.04 2.82
N ILE A 14 4.11 -1.17 1.83
CA ILE A 14 3.80 -2.46 1.20
C ILE A 14 5.04 -3.01 0.46
N GLU A 15 5.84 -2.15 -0.16
CA GLU A 15 7.12 -2.54 -0.78
C GLU A 15 8.12 -3.08 0.24
N ASP A 16 8.32 -2.35 1.34
CA ASP A 16 9.27 -2.69 2.40
C ASP A 16 8.83 -3.96 3.18
N LEU A 17 7.52 -4.22 3.28
CA LEU A 17 6.95 -5.45 3.85
C LEU A 17 7.03 -6.67 2.91
N GLY A 18 7.16 -6.45 1.60
CA GLY A 18 7.28 -7.52 0.60
C GLY A 18 6.11 -8.50 0.60
N GLU A 19 6.40 -9.80 0.64
CA GLU A 19 5.39 -10.86 0.60
C GLU A 19 4.58 -10.99 1.89
N ASP A 20 5.08 -10.44 3.00
CA ASP A 20 4.47 -10.50 4.33
C ASP A 20 3.47 -9.37 4.61
N ALA A 21 3.15 -8.55 3.60
CA ALA A 21 2.29 -7.37 3.73
C ALA A 21 0.81 -7.72 3.98
N SER A 22 0.52 -8.33 5.13
CA SER A 22 -0.81 -8.64 5.63
C SER A 22 -1.46 -7.42 6.30
N TRP A 23 -2.80 -7.41 6.38
CA TRP A 23 -3.52 -6.32 7.06
C TRP A 23 -3.04 -6.04 8.50
N PRO A 24 -2.83 -7.04 9.39
CA PRO A 24 -2.31 -6.79 10.73
C PRO A 24 -0.92 -6.12 10.72
N LEU A 25 -0.02 -6.53 9.82
CA LEU A 25 1.31 -5.94 9.72
C LEU A 25 1.28 -4.51 9.18
N ILE A 26 0.44 -4.24 8.18
CA ILE A 26 0.19 -2.89 7.66
C ILE A 26 -0.32 -1.97 8.77
N VAL A 27 -1.28 -2.44 9.58
CA VAL A 27 -1.82 -1.66 10.70
C VAL A 27 -0.74 -1.39 11.75
N ASN A 28 0.04 -2.41 12.12
CA ASN A 28 1.09 -2.28 13.13
C ASN A 28 2.24 -1.37 12.70
N ARG A 29 2.55 -1.32 11.40
CA ARG A 29 3.65 -0.51 10.84
C ARG A 29 3.22 0.87 10.36
N ALA A 30 1.92 1.16 10.28
CA ALA A 30 1.41 2.41 9.70
C ALA A 30 2.03 3.67 10.30
N SER A 31 2.23 3.70 11.62
CA SER A 31 2.85 4.82 12.33
C SER A 31 4.29 5.10 11.90
N ASP A 32 5.06 4.06 11.57
CA ASP A 32 6.46 4.17 11.12
C ASP A 32 6.54 4.95 9.78
N TYR A 33 5.47 4.93 9.01
CA TYR A 33 5.33 5.62 7.72
C TYR A 33 4.49 6.90 7.82
N GLY A 34 4.16 7.35 9.03
CA GLY A 34 3.35 8.57 9.26
C GLY A 34 1.89 8.44 8.84
N LEU A 35 1.36 7.22 8.77
CA LEU A 35 -0.04 6.94 8.43
C LEU A 35 -0.87 6.68 9.69
N LYS A 36 -2.08 7.21 9.74
CA LYS A 36 -3.05 6.89 10.78
C LYS A 36 -3.88 5.68 10.37
N PHE A 37 -4.30 4.89 11.35
CA PHE A 37 -5.18 3.73 11.14
C PHE A 37 -6.43 4.06 10.29
N ILE A 38 -7.08 5.20 10.58
CA ILE A 38 -8.28 5.65 9.85
C ILE A 38 -8.03 5.92 8.35
N GLU A 39 -6.77 6.15 7.97
CA GLU A 39 -6.36 6.46 6.60
C GLU A 39 -6.04 5.20 5.79
N LEU A 40 -5.73 4.08 6.45
CA LEU A 40 -5.26 2.85 5.78
C LEU A 40 -6.31 2.27 4.84
N LYS A 41 -7.53 2.03 5.34
CA LYS A 41 -8.63 1.48 4.52
C LYS A 41 -8.92 2.31 3.25
N PRO A 42 -9.12 3.63 3.32
CA PRO A 42 -9.35 4.42 2.12
C PRO A 42 -8.14 4.47 1.19
N LEU A 43 -6.91 4.47 1.72
CA LEU A 43 -5.69 4.46 0.90
C LEU A 43 -5.49 3.11 0.18
N ILE A 44 -5.75 1.98 0.85
CA ILE A 44 -5.70 0.65 0.22
C ILE A 44 -6.73 0.57 -0.92
N LYS A 45 -7.99 0.91 -0.65
CA LYS A 45 -9.03 0.92 -1.70
C LYS A 45 -8.67 1.81 -2.88
N LEU A 46 -8.07 2.97 -2.61
CA LEU A 46 -7.60 3.86 -3.67
C LEU A 46 -6.43 3.24 -4.45
N ALA A 47 -5.50 2.60 -3.77
CA ALA A 47 -4.35 1.94 -4.37
C ALA A 47 -4.78 0.76 -5.25
N GLU A 48 -5.71 -0.07 -4.79
CA GLU A 48 -6.32 -1.17 -5.56
C GLU A 48 -7.09 -0.65 -6.77
N LYS A 49 -7.94 0.37 -6.58
CA LYS A 49 -8.72 0.96 -7.68
C LYS A 49 -7.82 1.55 -8.77
N ARG A 50 -6.66 2.09 -8.39
CA ARG A 50 -5.65 2.60 -9.33
C ARG A 50 -4.72 1.51 -9.86
N GLY A 51 -4.90 0.27 -9.38
CA GLY A 51 -4.11 -0.89 -9.76
C GLY A 51 -2.70 -0.90 -9.21
N TYR A 52 -2.34 -0.05 -8.24
CA TYR A 52 -0.98 0.00 -7.67
C TYR A 52 -0.67 -1.22 -6.81
N ILE A 53 -1.70 -1.80 -6.17
CA ILE A 53 -1.58 -3.00 -5.35
C ILE A 53 -2.64 -4.02 -5.74
N ILE A 54 -2.37 -5.28 -5.41
CA ILE A 54 -3.30 -6.40 -5.52
C ILE A 54 -3.38 -7.11 -4.16
N GLU A 55 -4.55 -7.65 -3.82
CA GLU A 55 -4.72 -8.53 -2.66
C GLU A 55 -4.76 -9.99 -3.13
N GLU A 56 -3.87 -10.82 -2.59
CA GLU A 56 -3.80 -12.26 -2.87
C GLU A 56 -3.74 -13.02 -1.54
N GLY A 57 -4.76 -13.84 -1.26
CA GLY A 57 -4.78 -14.69 -0.06
C GLY A 57 -4.68 -13.94 1.28
N GLY A 58 -5.13 -12.67 1.34
CA GLY A 58 -5.06 -11.83 2.54
C GLY A 58 -3.75 -11.01 2.68
N PHE A 59 -2.91 -11.02 1.65
CA PHE A 59 -1.67 -10.24 1.58
C PHE A 59 -1.75 -9.21 0.45
N TYR A 60 -1.24 -8.00 0.71
CA TYR A 60 -1.21 -6.90 -0.25
C TYR A 60 0.16 -6.85 -0.94
N ARG A 61 0.18 -6.79 -2.27
CA ARG A 61 1.44 -6.75 -3.02
C ARG A 61 1.44 -5.60 -4.02
N LEU A 62 2.61 -5.03 -4.31
CA LEU A 62 2.73 -4.06 -5.39
C LEU A 62 2.45 -4.71 -6.75
N ASN A 63 1.64 -4.04 -7.56
CA ASN A 63 1.41 -4.47 -8.93
C ASN A 63 2.57 -4.05 -9.84
N VAL A 64 3.46 -5.00 -10.12
CA VAL A 64 4.65 -4.80 -10.97
C VAL A 64 4.32 -4.35 -12.40
N LYS A 65 3.09 -4.54 -12.88
CA LYS A 65 2.67 -4.04 -14.21
C LYS A 65 2.65 -2.52 -14.29
N ILE A 66 2.47 -1.82 -13.18
CA ILE A 66 2.48 -0.35 -13.14
C ILE A 66 3.92 0.21 -13.00
N LYS A 67 4.86 -0.55 -12.43
CA LYS A 67 6.28 -0.13 -12.30
C LYS A 67 6.99 0.08 -13.65
N ARG A 68 6.53 -0.53 -14.75
CA ARG A 68 7.17 -0.41 -16.09
C ARG A 68 6.73 0.79 -16.93
N LYS A 69 5.82 1.63 -16.44
CA LYS A 69 5.31 2.82 -17.16
C LYS A 69 5.79 4.17 -16.57
N GLY A 70 6.75 4.13 -15.65
CA GLY A 70 7.39 5.32 -15.07
C GLY A 70 8.75 5.57 -15.67
#